data_AF-A0A6M1MGX3-F1
#
_entry.id   AF-A0A6M1MGX3-F1
#
_cell.length_a   1.000
_cell.length_b   1.000
_cell.length_c   1.000
_cell.angle_alpha   90.00
_cell.angle_beta   90.00
_cell.angle_gamma   90.00
#
_symmetry.space_group_name_H-M   'P 1'
#
loop_
_entity.id
_entity.type
_entity.pdbx_description
1 polymer ?
#
loop_
_entity_poly.entity_id
_entity_poly.type
_entity_poly.pdbx_seq_one_letter_code
_entity_poly.pdbx_strand_id
1 'polypeptide(L)' 'MATMNISLPEQMKAFAEAQAAGGRYANVSDYMRDLIRRDQARQEAVAGIQRLVDDGLASGPAVPFDMRTFLAERESR' A
#
# COMPACT_ATOMS: atom_id res chain seq x y z
N MET A 1 -7.00 24.12 -8.00
CA MET A 1 -6.29 22.86 -8.29
C MET A 1 -5.14 23.18 -9.24
N ALA A 2 -3.98 22.54 -9.06
CA ALA A 2 -2.91 22.60 -10.06
C ALA A 2 -3.28 21.69 -11.24
N THR A 3 -3.05 22.15 -12.47
CA THR A 3 -3.29 21.36 -13.69
C THR A 3 -2.01 20.63 -14.08
N MET A 4 -2.12 19.34 -14.42
CA MET A 4 -1.03 18.53 -14.93
C MET A 4 -1.46 17.88 -16.25
N ASN A 5 -0.70 18.12 -17.31
CA ASN A 5 -0.91 17.49 -18.61
C ASN A 5 -0.06 16.23 -18.70
N ILE A 6 -0.68 15.12 -19.13
CA ILE A 6 0.00 13.84 -19.32
C ILE A 6 -0.31 13.33 -20.73
N SER A 7 0.71 12.98 -21.49
CA SER A 7 0.56 12.27 -22.76
C SER A 7 0.51 10.77 -22.49
N LEU A 8 -0.53 10.10 -23.00
CA LEU A 8 -0.72 8.66 -22.87
C LEU A 8 -0.82 8.02 -24.26
N PRO A 9 -0.30 6.79 -24.45
CA PRO A 9 -0.67 5.96 -25.60
C PRO A 9 -2.19 5.78 -25.68
N GLU A 10 -2.72 5.65 -26.89
CA GLU A 10 -4.18 5.58 -27.12
C GLU A 10 -4.85 4.46 -26.30
N GLN A 11 -4.20 3.30 -26.19
CA GLN A 11 -4.71 2.16 -25.41
C GLN A 11 -4.86 2.50 -23.91
N MET A 12 -3.92 3.25 -23.35
CA MET A 12 -3.96 3.68 -21.95
C MET A 12 -5.04 4.75 -21.73
N LYS A 13 -5.19 5.68 -22.67
CA LYS A 13 -6.25 6.68 -22.63
C LYS A 13 -7.63 6.02 -22.66
N ALA A 14 -7.87 5.12 -23.62
CA ALA A 14 -9.13 4.39 -23.74
C ALA A 14 -9.45 3.58 -22.47
N PHE A 15 -8.44 2.94 -21.88
CA PHE A 15 -8.60 2.26 -20.61
C PHE A 15 -9.03 3.22 -19.48
N ALA A 16 -8.37 4.36 -19.34
CA ALA A 16 -8.70 5.35 -18.30
C ALA A 16 -10.11 5.94 -18.49
N GLU A 17 -10.53 6.18 -19.74
CA GLU A 17 -11.88 6.62 -20.08
C GLU A 17 -12.93 5.57 -19.72
N ALA A 18 -12.67 4.29 -19.99
CA ALA A 18 -13.56 3.19 -19.61
C ALA A 18 -13.70 3.07 -18.08
N GLN A 19 -12.62 3.29 -17.32
CA GLN A 19 -12.68 3.32 -15.85
C GLN A 19 -13.55 4.47 -15.34
N ALA A 20 -13.45 5.65 -15.96
CA ALA A 20 -14.30 6.80 -15.62
C ALA A 20 -15.78 6.56 -15.96
N ALA A 21 -16.06 5.90 -17.10
CA ALA A 21 -17.42 5.60 -17.55
C ALA A 21 -18.17 4.59 -16.65
N GLY A 22 -17.46 3.81 -15.82
CA GLY A 22 -18.04 2.81 -14.91
C GLY A 22 -18.85 3.38 -13.72
N GLY A 23 -19.16 4.67 -13.70
CA GLY A 23 -20.00 5.32 -12.69
C GLY A 23 -19.35 5.59 -11.33
N ARG A 24 -18.10 5.11 -11.13
CA ARG A 24 -17.34 5.34 -9.89
C ARG A 24 -16.64 6.70 -9.85
N TYR A 25 -16.33 7.28 -11.01
CA TYR A 25 -15.58 8.53 -11.13
C TYR A 25 -16.36 9.50 -12.03
N ALA A 26 -16.27 10.82 -11.78
CA ALA A 26 -16.97 11.79 -12.62
C ALA A 26 -16.19 12.09 -13.93
N ASN A 27 -14.88 11.88 -13.95
CA ASN A 27 -14.02 12.03 -15.12
C ASN A 27 -12.70 11.27 -14.95
N VAL A 28 -11.87 11.29 -16.00
CA VAL A 28 -10.54 10.67 -16.01
C VAL A 28 -9.61 11.30 -14.94
N SER A 29 -9.68 12.61 -14.71
CA SER A 29 -8.83 13.26 -13.69
C SER A 29 -9.18 12.82 -12.26
N ASP A 30 -10.45 12.50 -11.97
CA ASP A 30 -10.85 11.89 -10.70
C ASP A 30 -10.25 10.49 -10.54
N TYR A 31 -10.33 9.68 -11.60
CA TYR A 31 -9.72 8.35 -11.62
C TYR A 31 -8.20 8.42 -11.40
N MET A 32 -7.51 9.32 -12.11
CA MET A 32 -6.07 9.51 -11.96
C MET A 32 -5.68 9.97 -10.55
N ARG A 33 -6.43 10.89 -9.93
CA ARG A 33 -6.21 11.30 -8.54
C ARG A 33 -6.38 10.14 -7.56
N ASP A 34 -7.36 9.27 -7.81
CA ASP A 34 -7.59 8.08 -6.99
C ASP A 34 -6.45 7.07 -7.13
N LEU A 35 -5.95 6.83 -8.34
CA LEU A 35 -4.78 5.99 -8.58
C LEU A 35 -3.54 6.52 -7.84
N ILE A 36 -3.28 7.82 -7.90
CA ILE A 36 -2.16 8.44 -7.18
C ILE A 36 -2.29 8.23 -5.67
N ARG A 37 -3.48 8.43 -5.10
CA ARG A 37 -3.73 8.19 -3.67
C ARG A 37 -3.50 6.73 -3.27
N ARG A 38 -3.94 5.78 -4.10
CA ARG A 38 -3.72 4.34 -3.86
C ARG A 38 -2.25 3.97 -3.94
N ASP A 39 -1.51 4.55 -4.90
CA ASP A 39 -0.09 4.30 -5.02
C ASP A 39 0.68 4.86 -3.82
N GLN A 40 0.37 6.07 -3.36
CA GLN A 40 0.93 6.64 -2.14
C GLN A 40 0.67 5.76 -0.92
N ALA A 41 -0.59 5.35 -0.70
CA ALA A 41 -0.94 4.49 0.42
C ALA A 41 -0.21 3.13 0.36
N ARG A 42 -0.04 2.56 -0.84
CA ARG A 42 0.74 1.32 -1.03
C ARG A 42 2.21 1.54 -0.69
N GLN A 43 2.81 2.63 -1.15
CA GLN A 43 4.21 2.95 -0.85
C GLN A 43 4.43 3.14 0.66
N GLU A 44 3.53 3.85 1.33
CA GLU A 44 3.56 4.03 2.79
C GLU A 44 3.43 2.71 3.54
N ALA A 45 2.50 1.84 3.12
CA ALA A 45 2.33 0.53 3.73
C ALA A 45 3.58 -0.35 3.58
N VAL A 46 4.19 -0.36 2.38
CA VAL A 46 5.44 -1.09 2.13
C VAL A 46 6.57 -0.54 2.99
N ALA A 47 6.73 0.79 3.06
CA ALA A 47 7.74 1.42 3.89
C ALA A 47 7.53 1.09 5.39
N GLY A 48 6.28 1.08 5.86
CA GLY A 48 5.93 0.70 7.23
C GLY A 48 6.31 -0.75 7.55
N ILE A 49 6.01 -1.69 6.66
CA ILE A 49 6.38 -3.10 6.82
C ILE A 49 7.90 -3.25 6.80
N GLN A 50 8.60 -2.61 5.86
CA GLN A 50 10.05 -2.69 5.77
C GLN A 50 10.72 -2.21 7.05
N ARG A 51 10.24 -1.09 7.62
CA ARG A 51 10.74 -0.57 8.90
C ARG A 51 10.54 -1.58 10.04
N LEU A 52 9.40 -2.26 10.12
CA LEU A 52 9.15 -3.29 11.14
C LEU A 52 10.05 -4.52 10.95
N VAL A 53 10.35 -4.89 9.71
CA VAL A 53 11.32 -5.96 9.40
C VAL A 53 12.72 -5.55 9.85
N ASP A 54 13.13 -4.31 9.54
CA ASP A 54 14.44 -3.78 9.94
C ASP A 54 14.56 -3.73 11.47
N ASP A 55 13.53 -3.26 12.18
CA ASP A 55 13.46 -3.28 13.65
C ASP A 55 13.59 -4.71 14.19
N GLY A 56 12.92 -5.68 13.56
CA GLY A 56 13.00 -7.09 13.92
C GLY A 56 14.39 -7.70 13.69
N LEU A 57 15.05 -7.37 12.59
CA LEU A 57 16.42 -7.81 12.30
C LEU A 57 17.43 -7.18 13.26
N ALA A 58 17.19 -5.94 13.68
CA ALA A 58 17.99 -5.24 14.67
C ALA A 58 17.71 -5.69 16.13
N SER A 59 16.65 -6.47 16.37
CA SER A 59 16.23 -6.88 17.72
C SER A 59 17.13 -7.92 18.40
N GLY A 60 18.16 -8.39 17.69
CA GLY A 60 19.12 -9.37 18.16
C GLY A 60 19.01 -10.72 17.44
N PRO A 61 19.86 -11.69 17.80
CA PRO A 61 19.83 -12.99 17.15
C PRO A 61 18.52 -13.74 17.45
N ALA A 62 17.97 -14.38 16.42
CA ALA A 62 16.81 -15.24 16.57
C ALA A 62 17.13 -16.43 17.51
N VAL A 63 16.19 -16.74 18.39
CA VAL A 63 16.25 -17.90 19.30
C VAL A 63 15.13 -18.89 18.98
N PRO A 64 15.30 -20.18 19.30
CA PRO A 64 14.23 -21.16 19.15
C PRO A 64 12.96 -20.73 19.89
N PHE A 65 11.81 -20.85 19.23
CA PHE A 65 10.51 -20.46 19.79
C PHE A 65 9.73 -21.70 20.25
N ASP A 66 9.34 -21.74 21.53
CA ASP A 66 8.45 -22.75 22.09
C ASP A 66 7.09 -22.14 22.46
N MET A 67 6.05 -22.53 21.72
CA MET A 67 4.70 -21.97 21.87
C MET A 67 4.09 -22.26 23.25
N ARG A 68 4.39 -23.42 23.86
CA ARG A 68 3.82 -23.81 25.16
C ARG A 68 4.36 -22.94 26.28
N THR A 69 5.68 -22.75 26.31
CA THR A 69 6.38 -21.91 27.28
C THR A 69 5.93 -20.45 27.14
N PHE A 70 5.83 -19.94 25.91
CA PHE A 70 5.34 -18.58 25.66
C PHE A 70 3.93 -18.31 26.21
N LEU A 71 2.99 -19.25 26.02
CA LEU A 71 1.62 -19.09 26.54
C LEU A 71 1.58 -19.14 28.07
N ALA A 72 2.31 -20.06 28.69
CA ALA A 72 2.38 -20.17 30.16
C ALA A 72 2.95 -18.89 30.80
N GLU A 73 3.98 -18.28 30.20
CA GLU A 73 4.55 -17.01 30.64
C GLU A 73 3.55 -15.84 30.49
N ARG A 74 2.75 -15.83 29.43
CA ARG A 74 1.74 -14.79 29.19
C ARG A 74 0.56 -14.85 30.15
N GLU A 75 0.12 -16.04 30.55
CA GLU A 75 -0.97 -16.22 31.53
C GLU A 75 -0.53 -15.87 32.96
N SER A 76 0.78 -15.84 33.20
CA SER A 76 1.37 -15.50 34.51
C SER A 76 1.69 -14.00 34.67
N ARG A 77 1.39 -13.17 33.66
CA ARG A 77 1.59 -11.71 33.66
C ARG A 77 0.25 -10.97 33.70
#